data_AF-A0AAU3CY15-F1
#
_entry.id   AF-A0AAU3CY15-F1
#
_cell.length_a   1.000
_cell.length_b   1.000
_cell.length_c   1.000
_cell.angle_alpha   90.00
_cell.angle_beta   90.00
_cell.angle_gamma   90.00
#
_symmetry.space_group_name_H-M   'P 1'
#
loop_
_entity.id
_entity.type
_entity.pdbx_description
1 polymer ?
#
loop_
_entity_poly.entity_id
_entity_poly.type
_entity_poly.pdbx_seq_one_letter_code
_entity_poly.pdbx_strand_id
1 'polypeptide(L)'
;MEIFDCISAVARPIHDFGDEFMSDDATAAIGLHAGFAPGRGFYCRGRFGVLGEAPASVVQAVQGFLGPDLVTAGWRSGGSVMPAEEAVACYARAVRTWGRANISADADVDVEHFNLLAQQLIDAADADALPLFAGWRAQPLPGDDPIGAAMQRIHVLREHRGACHLAAVRLCGLSAREAMVINLGVEQAIHYGWQKPRPVTADLISRWHRAEQLTDELQAPLYATLTDRQRTEFARHVNALTGSVTS
;
A
#
# COMPACT_ATOMS: atom_id res chain seq x y z
N MET A 1 17.47 -16.42 6.53
CA MET A 1 17.64 -14.97 6.29
C MET A 1 17.16 -14.24 7.52
N GLU A 2 17.93 -13.28 8.02
CA GLU A 2 17.55 -12.49 9.20
C GLU A 2 16.31 -11.63 8.91
N ILE A 3 15.65 -11.16 9.97
CA ILE A 3 14.40 -10.39 9.87
C ILE A 3 14.59 -9.10 9.05
N PHE A 4 15.60 -8.29 9.37
CA PHE A 4 15.83 -7.02 8.70
C PHE A 4 16.35 -7.18 7.26
N ASP A 5 17.09 -8.26 6.98
CA ASP A 5 17.47 -8.61 5.61
C ASP A 5 16.22 -8.93 4.77
N CYS A 6 15.28 -9.67 5.36
CA CYS A 6 14.01 -9.98 4.72
C CYS A 6 13.18 -8.72 4.44
N ILE A 7 13.05 -7.83 5.42
CA ILE A 7 12.35 -6.55 5.25
C ILE A 7 12.98 -5.74 4.12
N SER A 8 14.30 -5.59 4.15
CA SER A 8 15.05 -4.85 3.12
C SER A 8 14.86 -5.43 1.72
N ALA A 9 14.80 -6.77 1.61
CA ALA A 9 14.61 -7.46 0.34
C ALA A 9 13.21 -7.30 -0.26
N VAL A 10 12.16 -7.14 0.56
CA VAL A 10 10.76 -7.15 0.08
C VAL A 10 10.06 -5.80 0.13
N ALA A 11 10.55 -4.85 0.92
CA ALA A 11 9.89 -3.56 1.16
C ALA A 11 9.64 -2.78 -0.13
N ARG A 12 10.68 -2.59 -0.94
CA ARG A 12 10.59 -1.86 -2.20
C ARG A 12 9.81 -2.62 -3.28
N PRO A 13 10.07 -3.92 -3.53
CA PRO A 13 9.27 -4.68 -4.50
C PRO A 13 7.76 -4.67 -4.22
N ILE A 14 7.34 -4.85 -2.96
CA ILE A 14 5.92 -4.78 -2.55
C ILE A 14 5.35 -3.38 -2.76
N HIS A 15 6.12 -2.34 -2.42
CA HIS A 15 5.72 -0.95 -2.59
C HIS A 15 5.51 -0.61 -4.08
N ASP A 16 6.54 -0.85 -4.89
CA ASP A 16 6.59 -0.43 -6.29
C ASP A 16 5.52 -1.18 -7.11
N PHE A 17 5.33 -2.49 -6.88
CA PHE A 17 4.29 -3.27 -7.58
C PHE A 17 2.87 -2.82 -7.22
N GLY A 18 2.64 -2.44 -5.96
CA GLY A 18 1.37 -1.83 -5.56
C GLY A 18 1.15 -0.45 -6.18
N ASP A 19 2.21 0.34 -6.35
CA ASP A 19 2.16 1.65 -7.00
C ASP A 19 1.90 1.55 -8.51
N GLU A 20 2.44 0.52 -9.18
CA GLU A 20 2.12 0.17 -10.57
C GLU A 20 0.61 -0.08 -10.71
N PHE A 21 0.04 -0.99 -9.92
CA PHE A 21 -1.41 -1.22 -9.88
C PHE A 21 -2.22 0.08 -9.71
N MET A 22 -1.82 0.94 -8.76
CA MET A 22 -2.54 2.17 -8.44
C MET A 22 -2.46 3.24 -9.53
N SER A 23 -1.47 3.14 -10.42
CA SER A 23 -1.19 4.10 -11.48
C SER A 23 -1.55 3.58 -12.87
N ASP A 24 -1.94 2.31 -12.98
CA ASP A 24 -2.27 1.64 -14.24
C ASP A 24 -3.61 2.10 -14.84
N ASP A 25 -3.61 2.32 -16.16
CA ASP A 25 -4.80 2.72 -16.92
C ASP A 25 -5.90 1.66 -16.90
N ALA A 26 -5.56 0.37 -16.81
CA ALA A 26 -6.53 -0.72 -16.66
C ALA A 26 -7.27 -0.65 -15.31
N THR A 27 -6.57 -0.26 -14.24
CA THR A 27 -7.20 0.01 -12.94
C THR A 27 -8.12 1.23 -13.04
N ALA A 28 -7.67 2.29 -13.70
CA ALA A 28 -8.49 3.49 -13.92
C ALA A 28 -9.75 3.16 -14.75
N ALA A 29 -9.65 2.32 -15.77
CA ALA A 29 -10.76 1.88 -16.62
C ALA A 29 -11.86 1.16 -15.84
N ILE A 30 -11.50 0.35 -14.83
CA ILE A 30 -12.48 -0.28 -13.93
C ILE A 30 -13.26 0.80 -13.15
N GLY A 31 -12.57 1.82 -12.65
CA GLY A 31 -13.21 2.97 -12.00
C GLY A 31 -14.15 3.74 -12.94
N LEU A 32 -13.72 4.01 -14.17
CA LEU A 32 -14.55 4.67 -15.18
C LEU A 32 -15.82 3.88 -15.48
N HIS A 33 -15.70 2.56 -15.66
CA HIS A 33 -16.85 1.69 -15.90
C HIS A 33 -17.83 1.64 -14.71
N ALA A 34 -17.31 1.81 -13.49
CA ALA A 34 -18.09 1.92 -12.27
C ALA A 34 -18.72 3.32 -12.05
N GLY A 35 -18.54 4.27 -12.98
CA GLY A 35 -19.16 5.59 -12.93
C GLY A 35 -18.31 6.69 -12.29
N PHE A 36 -17.06 6.40 -11.92
CA PHE A 36 -16.14 7.44 -11.45
C PHE A 36 -15.65 8.29 -12.61
N ALA A 37 -15.51 9.60 -12.40
CA ALA A 37 -14.84 10.48 -13.35
C ALA A 37 -13.31 10.24 -13.34
N PRO A 38 -12.59 10.59 -14.43
CA PRO A 38 -11.13 10.57 -14.44
C PRO A 38 -10.52 11.33 -13.24
N GLY A 39 -9.43 10.80 -12.67
CA GLY A 39 -8.74 11.37 -11.52
C GLY A 39 -8.72 10.45 -10.31
N ARG A 40 -8.61 11.03 -9.11
CA ARG A 40 -8.39 10.27 -7.85
C ARG A 40 -9.67 9.78 -7.17
N GLY A 41 -10.85 9.92 -7.78
CA GLY A 41 -12.13 9.54 -7.17
C GLY A 41 -12.20 8.05 -6.82
N PHE A 42 -11.96 7.20 -7.81
CA PHE A 42 -11.95 5.74 -7.63
C PHE A 42 -10.85 5.30 -6.66
N TYR A 43 -9.65 5.86 -6.81
CA TYR A 43 -8.53 5.62 -5.90
C TYR A 43 -8.87 5.96 -4.45
N CYS A 44 -9.33 7.18 -4.17
CA CYS A 44 -9.58 7.62 -2.80
C CYS A 44 -10.76 6.87 -2.19
N ARG A 45 -11.87 6.73 -2.93
CA ARG A 45 -13.07 6.09 -2.42
C ARG A 45 -12.89 4.58 -2.26
N GLY A 46 -12.23 3.94 -3.22
CA GLY A 46 -11.94 2.51 -3.20
C GLY A 46 -10.88 2.13 -2.18
N ARG A 47 -9.73 2.81 -2.17
CA ARG A 47 -8.62 2.51 -1.25
C ARG A 47 -8.97 2.84 0.21
N PHE A 48 -9.56 4.00 0.47
CA PHE A 48 -9.80 4.47 1.83
C PHE A 48 -11.20 4.14 2.35
N GLY A 49 -12.08 3.59 1.51
CA GLY A 49 -13.43 3.20 1.89
C GLY A 49 -13.50 2.14 2.99
N VAL A 50 -12.39 1.43 3.25
CA VAL A 50 -12.27 0.48 4.37
C VAL A 50 -12.42 1.16 5.74
N LEU A 51 -12.34 2.49 5.79
CA LEU A 51 -12.64 3.31 6.97
C LEU A 51 -14.15 3.58 7.15
N GLY A 52 -15.00 3.09 6.25
CA GLY A 52 -16.42 3.41 6.17
C GLY A 52 -16.67 4.85 5.70
N GLU A 53 -17.85 5.39 6.04
CA GLU A 53 -18.26 6.77 5.72
C GLU A 53 -17.62 7.80 6.66
N ALA A 54 -16.29 7.73 6.80
CA ALA A 54 -15.54 8.64 7.64
C ALA A 54 -15.53 10.08 7.06
N PRO A 55 -15.47 11.11 7.91
CA PRO A 55 -15.20 12.47 7.47
C PRO A 55 -13.88 12.57 6.69
N ALA A 56 -13.82 13.44 5.67
CA ALA A 56 -12.63 13.61 4.84
C ALA A 56 -11.34 13.90 5.64
N SER A 57 -11.45 14.60 6.77
CA SER A 57 -10.31 14.88 7.66
C SER A 57 -9.74 13.61 8.33
N VAL A 58 -10.58 12.63 8.63
CA VAL A 58 -10.15 11.32 9.16
C VAL A 58 -9.41 10.55 8.07
N VAL A 59 -9.97 10.51 6.86
CA VAL A 59 -9.32 9.88 5.69
C VAL A 59 -7.95 10.51 5.41
N GLN A 60 -7.86 11.85 5.45
CA GLN A 60 -6.60 12.57 5.29
C GLN A 60 -5.56 12.21 6.36
N ALA A 61 -5.97 12.13 7.62
CA ALA A 61 -5.09 11.81 8.74
C ALA A 61 -4.50 10.41 8.62
N VAL A 62 -5.25 9.47 8.05
CA VAL A 62 -4.87 8.07 7.93
C VAL A 62 -4.01 7.78 6.70
N GLN A 63 -4.25 8.44 5.55
CA GLN A 63 -3.49 8.14 4.31
C GLN A 63 -2.09 8.77 4.29
N GLY A 64 -1.92 9.93 4.95
CA GLY A 64 -0.64 10.61 5.16
C GLY A 64 0.00 11.30 3.94
N PHE A 65 0.14 10.62 2.80
CA PHE A 65 1.13 11.00 1.78
C PHE A 65 0.59 11.73 0.54
N LEU A 66 -0.72 11.76 0.32
CA LEU A 66 -1.35 12.67 -0.64
C LEU A 66 -1.67 14.02 0.02
N GLY A 67 -1.59 15.08 -0.78
CA GLY A 67 -1.98 16.42 -0.37
C GLY A 67 -3.46 16.48 0.03
N PRO A 68 -3.81 17.26 1.06
CA PRO A 68 -5.13 17.23 1.67
C PRO A 68 -6.26 17.58 0.70
N ASP A 69 -6.04 18.56 -0.19
CA ASP A 69 -7.07 18.99 -1.16
C ASP A 69 -7.35 17.90 -2.19
N LEU A 70 -6.31 17.18 -2.64
CA LEU A 70 -6.45 16.08 -3.58
C LEU A 70 -7.24 14.92 -2.95
N VAL A 71 -6.94 14.58 -1.69
CA VAL A 71 -7.69 13.56 -0.94
C VAL A 71 -9.14 13.99 -0.73
N THR A 72 -9.38 15.22 -0.26
CA THR A 72 -10.75 15.71 -0.02
C THR A 72 -11.57 15.71 -1.31
N ALA A 73 -10.99 16.19 -2.41
CA ALA A 73 -11.66 16.21 -3.70
C ALA A 73 -12.01 14.79 -4.17
N GLY A 74 -11.05 13.87 -4.13
CA GLY A 74 -11.27 12.47 -4.54
C GLY A 74 -12.26 11.73 -3.64
N TRP A 75 -12.17 11.91 -2.32
CA TRP A 75 -13.09 11.27 -1.36
C TRP A 75 -14.53 11.75 -1.55
N ARG A 76 -14.74 13.06 -1.69
CA ARG A 76 -16.08 13.64 -1.89
C ARG A 76 -16.67 13.28 -3.24
N SER A 77 -15.87 13.35 -4.32
CA SER A 77 -16.38 13.02 -5.66
C SER A 77 -16.78 11.55 -5.78
N GLY A 78 -16.00 10.65 -5.17
CA GLY A 78 -16.32 9.22 -5.15
C GLY A 78 -17.56 8.90 -4.31
N GLY A 79 -17.84 9.67 -3.26
CA GLY A 79 -19.06 9.52 -2.45
C GLY A 79 -20.36 9.76 -3.22
N SER A 80 -20.33 10.57 -4.29
CA SER A 80 -21.48 10.77 -5.18
C SER A 80 -21.71 9.63 -6.17
N VAL A 81 -20.75 8.71 -6.32
CA VAL A 81 -20.83 7.58 -7.24
C VAL A 81 -21.42 6.36 -6.52
N MET A 82 -20.84 5.97 -5.39
CA MET A 82 -21.29 4.83 -4.60
C MET A 82 -20.86 4.89 -3.12
N PRO A 83 -21.54 4.14 -2.24
CA PRO A 83 -21.13 3.94 -0.85
C PRO A 83 -19.69 3.41 -0.72
N ALA A 84 -19.04 3.70 0.41
CA ALA A 84 -17.65 3.33 0.66
C ALA A 84 -17.43 1.81 0.54
N GLU A 85 -18.34 1.00 1.11
CA GLU A 85 -18.27 -0.46 1.05
C GLU A 85 -18.30 -1.00 -0.39
N GLU A 86 -19.20 -0.48 -1.23
CA GLU A 86 -19.29 -0.87 -2.64
C GLU A 86 -18.03 -0.47 -3.42
N ALA A 87 -17.48 0.72 -3.14
CA ALA A 87 -16.24 1.17 -3.75
C ALA A 87 -15.05 0.31 -3.35
N VAL A 88 -14.97 -0.11 -2.09
CA VAL A 88 -13.92 -1.03 -1.62
C VAL A 88 -14.04 -2.38 -2.32
N ALA A 89 -15.24 -2.95 -2.43
CA ALA A 89 -15.44 -4.20 -3.14
C ALA A 89 -15.06 -4.08 -4.63
N CYS A 90 -15.38 -2.95 -5.26
CA CYS A 90 -14.98 -2.63 -6.62
C CYS A 90 -13.45 -2.51 -6.76
N TYR A 91 -12.79 -1.82 -5.82
CA TYR A 91 -11.34 -1.65 -5.79
C TYR A 91 -10.61 -2.97 -5.51
N ALA A 92 -11.10 -3.80 -4.60
CA ALA A 92 -10.57 -5.13 -4.34
C ALA A 92 -10.67 -6.02 -5.60
N ARG A 93 -11.78 -5.93 -6.36
CA ARG A 93 -11.89 -6.60 -7.66
C ARG A 93 -10.88 -6.06 -8.67
N ALA A 94 -10.59 -4.76 -8.66
CA ALA A 94 -9.54 -4.16 -9.50
C ALA A 94 -8.15 -4.70 -9.13
N VAL A 95 -7.80 -4.73 -7.84
CA VAL A 95 -6.55 -5.33 -7.32
C VAL A 95 -6.36 -6.75 -7.86
N ARG A 96 -7.38 -7.61 -7.71
CA ARG A 96 -7.30 -9.01 -8.16
C ARG A 96 -7.21 -9.13 -9.69
N THR A 97 -8.00 -8.33 -10.41
CA THR A 97 -7.99 -8.31 -11.88
C THR A 97 -6.64 -7.88 -12.42
N TRP A 98 -6.05 -6.82 -11.85
CA TRP A 98 -4.72 -6.36 -12.22
C TRP A 98 -3.66 -7.41 -11.90
N GLY A 99 -3.76 -8.07 -10.73
CA GLY A 99 -2.89 -9.19 -10.35
C GLY A 99 -2.89 -10.32 -11.37
N ARG A 100 -4.06 -10.79 -11.82
CA ARG A 100 -4.17 -11.84 -12.84
C ARG A 100 -3.57 -11.46 -14.19
N ALA A 101 -3.49 -10.17 -14.51
CA ALA A 101 -2.93 -9.68 -15.75
C ALA A 101 -1.40 -9.48 -15.69
N ASN A 102 -0.84 -9.22 -14.50
CA ASN A 102 0.55 -8.76 -14.34
C ASN A 102 1.45 -9.74 -13.57
N ILE A 103 0.88 -10.66 -12.78
CA ILE A 103 1.64 -11.75 -12.16
C ILE A 103 1.73 -12.88 -13.18
N SER A 104 2.94 -13.17 -13.66
CA SER A 104 3.19 -14.28 -14.58
C SER A 104 2.76 -15.61 -13.95
N ALA A 105 2.10 -16.45 -14.75
CA ALA A 105 1.80 -17.83 -14.38
C ALA A 105 2.96 -18.79 -14.69
N ASP A 106 4.20 -18.27 -14.80
CA ASP A 106 5.38 -19.10 -15.05
C ASP A 106 5.52 -20.20 -14.00
N ALA A 107 5.97 -21.38 -14.47
CA ALA A 107 6.04 -22.61 -13.69
C ALA A 107 6.93 -22.52 -12.43
N ASP A 108 7.79 -21.50 -12.34
CA ASP A 108 8.73 -21.30 -11.22
C ASP A 108 8.15 -20.49 -10.06
N VAL A 109 6.97 -19.88 -10.24
CA VAL A 109 6.29 -19.09 -9.19
C VAL A 109 5.27 -19.95 -8.45
N ASP A 110 5.65 -20.45 -7.28
CA ASP A 110 4.70 -21.08 -6.35
C ASP A 110 3.86 -20.03 -5.62
N VAL A 111 2.79 -19.59 -6.28
CA VAL A 111 1.85 -18.58 -5.80
C VAL A 111 1.13 -19.04 -4.53
N GLU A 112 0.85 -20.34 -4.41
CA GLU A 112 0.17 -20.90 -3.24
C GLU A 112 1.08 -20.84 -2.00
N HIS A 113 2.36 -21.19 -2.15
CA HIS A 113 3.32 -21.04 -1.06
C HIS A 113 3.51 -19.58 -0.65
N PHE A 114 3.56 -18.65 -1.62
CA PHE A 114 3.52 -17.22 -1.29
C PHE A 114 2.27 -16.85 -0.47
N ASN A 115 1.08 -17.28 -0.92
CA ASN A 115 -0.17 -16.99 -0.24
C ASN A 115 -0.17 -17.51 1.20
N LEU A 116 0.34 -18.72 1.45
CA LEU A 116 0.47 -19.29 2.79
C LEU A 116 1.37 -18.46 3.69
N LEU A 117 2.57 -18.08 3.22
CA LEU A 117 3.51 -17.28 4.00
C LEU A 117 2.96 -15.87 4.26
N ALA A 118 2.37 -15.23 3.26
CA ALA A 118 1.76 -13.92 3.41
C ALA A 118 0.53 -13.95 4.34
N GLN A 119 -0.25 -15.03 4.36
CA GLN A 119 -1.34 -15.22 5.33
C GLN A 119 -0.80 -15.25 6.75
N GLN A 120 0.25 -16.06 6.98
CA GLN A 120 0.88 -16.17 8.29
C GLN A 120 1.37 -14.82 8.81
N LEU A 121 1.97 -13.99 7.94
CA LEU A 121 2.34 -12.62 8.28
C LEU A 121 1.10 -11.79 8.65
N ILE A 122 0.10 -11.69 7.75
CA ILE A 122 -1.07 -10.82 7.90
C ILE A 122 -1.91 -11.15 9.13
N ASP A 123 -2.09 -12.45 9.44
CA ASP A 123 -2.88 -12.89 10.61
C ASP A 123 -2.19 -12.58 11.93
N ALA A 124 -0.86 -12.65 11.97
CA ALA A 124 -0.07 -12.39 13.17
C ALA A 124 0.17 -10.89 13.43
N ALA A 125 -0.10 -10.03 12.44
CA ALA A 125 0.13 -8.60 12.54
C ALA A 125 -0.76 -7.95 13.61
N ASP A 126 -0.14 -7.17 14.50
CA ASP A 126 -0.89 -6.21 15.32
C ASP A 126 -1.37 -5.07 14.42
N ALA A 127 -2.67 -4.77 14.48
CA ALA A 127 -3.30 -3.75 13.66
C ALA A 127 -3.57 -2.44 14.42
N ASP A 128 -3.21 -2.39 15.71
CA ASP A 128 -3.38 -1.20 16.54
C ASP A 128 -2.68 0.00 15.90
N ALA A 129 -3.40 1.12 15.83
CA ALA A 129 -2.99 2.35 15.12
C ALA A 129 -2.75 2.21 13.60
N LEU A 130 -3.08 1.08 12.97
CA LEU A 130 -2.91 0.83 11.51
C LEU A 130 -4.27 0.63 10.81
N PRO A 131 -5.17 1.62 10.76
CA PRO A 131 -6.56 1.41 10.35
C PRO A 131 -6.75 1.03 8.87
N LEU A 132 -5.91 1.50 7.93
CA LEU A 132 -6.00 1.03 6.53
C LEU A 132 -5.61 -0.44 6.42
N PHE A 133 -4.53 -0.84 7.10
CA PHE A 133 -4.14 -2.24 7.16
C PHE A 133 -5.24 -3.09 7.78
N ALA A 134 -5.81 -2.67 8.92
CA ALA A 134 -6.90 -3.37 9.59
C ALA A 134 -8.11 -3.57 8.65
N GLY A 135 -8.51 -2.51 7.95
CA GLY A 135 -9.63 -2.53 7.03
C GLY A 135 -9.40 -3.37 5.76
N TRP A 136 -8.18 -3.31 5.20
CA TRP A 136 -7.80 -4.12 4.03
C TRP A 136 -7.59 -5.59 4.37
N ARG A 137 -7.02 -5.89 5.55
CA ARG A 137 -6.91 -7.26 6.07
C ARG A 137 -8.27 -7.93 6.23
N ALA A 138 -9.31 -7.16 6.58
CA ALA A 138 -10.66 -7.67 6.76
C ALA A 138 -11.43 -7.90 5.44
N GLN A 139 -10.89 -7.47 4.29
CA GLN A 139 -11.57 -7.65 3.01
C GLN A 139 -11.60 -9.12 2.60
N PRO A 140 -12.73 -9.60 2.03
CA PRO A 140 -12.84 -10.99 1.62
C PRO A 140 -11.86 -11.34 0.50
N LEU A 141 -11.34 -12.57 0.54
CA LEU A 141 -10.57 -13.17 -0.55
C LEU A 141 -11.37 -14.34 -1.16
N PRO A 142 -11.53 -14.40 -2.49
CA PRO A 142 -12.08 -15.58 -3.15
C PRO A 142 -11.11 -16.77 -3.04
N GLY A 143 -11.64 -17.95 -2.70
CA GLY A 143 -10.83 -19.16 -2.49
C GLY A 143 -10.37 -19.87 -3.77
N ASP A 144 -10.89 -19.48 -4.93
CA ASP A 144 -10.67 -20.08 -6.24
C ASP A 144 -9.80 -19.20 -7.18
N ASP A 145 -9.11 -18.20 -6.63
CA ASP A 145 -8.26 -17.26 -7.38
C ASP A 145 -6.92 -17.01 -6.65
N PRO A 146 -5.95 -17.94 -6.72
CA PRO A 146 -4.68 -17.82 -6.00
C PRO A 146 -3.85 -16.63 -6.47
N ILE A 147 -3.89 -16.27 -7.75
CA ILE A 147 -3.15 -15.12 -8.28
C ILE A 147 -3.77 -13.80 -7.81
N GLY A 148 -5.10 -13.67 -7.87
CA GLY A 148 -5.79 -12.52 -7.32
C GLY A 148 -5.59 -12.40 -5.81
N ALA A 149 -5.63 -13.53 -5.09
CA ALA A 149 -5.31 -13.59 -3.66
C ALA A 149 -3.88 -13.07 -3.38
N ALA A 150 -2.89 -13.48 -4.17
CA ALA A 150 -1.52 -13.00 -4.02
C ALA A 150 -1.41 -11.49 -4.19
N MET A 151 -2.03 -10.92 -5.23
CA MET A 151 -2.02 -9.47 -5.43
C MET A 151 -2.76 -8.71 -4.31
N GLN A 152 -3.88 -9.25 -3.81
CA GLN A 152 -4.59 -8.65 -2.68
C GLN A 152 -3.74 -8.69 -1.40
N ARG A 153 -2.96 -9.75 -1.17
CA ARG A 153 -2.02 -9.82 -0.05
C ARG A 153 -0.85 -8.85 -0.19
N ILE A 154 -0.30 -8.66 -1.38
CA ILE A 154 0.69 -7.62 -1.66
C ILE A 154 0.10 -6.25 -1.29
N HIS A 155 -1.13 -5.97 -1.71
CA HIS A 155 -1.82 -4.74 -1.34
C HIS A 155 -1.97 -4.58 0.18
N VAL A 156 -2.40 -5.62 0.90
CA VAL A 156 -2.53 -5.59 2.37
C VAL A 156 -1.17 -5.35 3.06
N LEU A 157 -0.10 -6.04 2.64
CA LEU A 157 1.25 -5.87 3.19
C LEU A 157 1.80 -4.46 2.91
N ARG A 158 1.48 -3.89 1.74
CA ARG A 158 1.78 -2.48 1.42
C ARG A 158 1.05 -1.53 2.37
N GLU A 159 -0.23 -1.75 2.66
CA GLU A 159 -0.97 -0.93 3.62
C GLU A 159 -0.40 -1.03 5.04
N HIS A 160 0.10 -2.21 5.44
CA HIS A 160 0.84 -2.38 6.70
C HIS A 160 2.09 -1.49 6.73
N ARG A 161 2.99 -1.63 5.74
CA ARG A 161 4.22 -0.83 5.69
C ARG A 161 3.92 0.66 5.65
N GLY A 162 2.96 1.09 4.82
CA GLY A 162 2.57 2.49 4.69
C GLY A 162 2.07 3.08 6.01
N ALA A 163 1.28 2.32 6.77
CA ALA A 163 0.81 2.75 8.09
C ALA A 163 1.94 2.82 9.14
N CYS A 164 2.83 1.81 9.19
CA CYS A 164 4.03 1.85 10.03
C CYS A 164 4.91 3.05 9.70
N HIS A 165 5.11 3.33 8.40
CA HIS A 165 5.93 4.43 7.93
C HIS A 165 5.33 5.79 8.33
N LEU A 166 4.02 5.97 8.15
CA LEU A 166 3.35 7.20 8.58
C LEU A 166 3.48 7.41 10.10
N ALA A 167 3.30 6.35 10.90
CA ALA A 167 3.48 6.42 12.35
C ALA A 167 4.93 6.80 12.74
N ALA A 168 5.92 6.16 12.13
CA ALA A 168 7.34 6.45 12.35
C ALA A 168 7.71 7.91 11.98
N VAL A 169 7.21 8.40 10.84
CA VAL A 169 7.37 9.81 10.41
C VAL A 169 6.84 10.77 11.47
N ARG A 170 5.64 10.51 12.01
CA ARG A 170 5.06 11.35 13.07
C ARG A 170 5.86 11.27 14.37
N LEU A 171 6.29 10.07 14.77
CA LEU A 171 7.09 9.85 15.97
C LEU A 171 8.45 10.56 15.91
N CYS A 172 9.07 10.61 14.74
CA CYS A 172 10.30 11.37 14.48
C CYS A 172 10.10 12.89 14.39
N GLY A 173 8.89 13.40 14.63
CA GLY A 173 8.58 14.82 14.60
C GLY A 173 8.56 15.41 13.19
N LEU A 174 8.28 14.60 12.17
CA LEU A 174 8.10 15.03 10.78
C LEU A 174 6.61 15.05 10.41
N SER A 175 6.24 15.94 9.51
CA SER A 175 5.00 15.81 8.73
C SER A 175 5.22 14.89 7.53
N ALA A 176 4.14 14.26 7.05
CA ALA A 176 4.19 13.45 5.83
C ALA A 176 4.64 14.26 4.60
N ARG A 177 4.29 15.54 4.53
CA ARG A 177 4.79 16.47 3.52
C ARG A 177 6.31 16.61 3.57
N GLU A 178 6.89 16.82 4.75
CA GLU A 178 8.35 16.96 4.90
C GLU A 178 9.06 15.65 4.53
N ALA A 179 8.53 14.51 4.99
CA ALA A 179 9.06 13.20 4.60
C ALA A 179 9.02 12.98 3.08
N MET A 180 7.91 13.35 2.42
CA MET A 180 7.79 13.26 0.97
C MET A 180 8.77 14.19 0.24
N VAL A 181 8.93 15.43 0.70
CA VAL A 181 9.89 16.37 0.09
C VAL A 181 11.33 15.87 0.25
N ILE A 182 11.68 15.25 1.37
CA ILE A 182 13.00 14.64 1.58
C ILE A 182 13.20 13.47 0.61
N ASN A 183 12.22 12.57 0.52
CA ASN A 183 12.35 11.33 -0.24
C ASN A 183 12.27 11.56 -1.76
N LEU A 184 11.31 12.37 -2.22
CA LEU A 184 10.95 12.50 -3.63
C LEU A 184 11.19 13.90 -4.21
N GLY A 185 11.53 14.89 -3.37
CA GLY A 185 11.73 16.27 -3.80
C GLY A 185 10.45 17.10 -3.87
N VAL A 186 10.64 18.40 -4.11
CA VAL A 186 9.58 19.42 -4.12
C VAL A 186 8.59 19.22 -5.28
N GLU A 187 9.10 18.91 -6.48
CA GLU A 187 8.26 18.74 -7.67
C GLU A 187 7.30 17.57 -7.51
N GLN A 188 7.80 16.44 -7.01
CA GLN A 188 6.97 15.26 -6.80
C GLN A 188 5.95 15.48 -5.68
N ALA A 189 6.31 16.23 -4.62
CA ALA A 189 5.35 16.63 -3.59
C ALA A 189 4.21 17.49 -4.17
N ILE A 190 4.49 18.41 -5.11
CA ILE A 190 3.46 19.18 -5.81
C ILE A 190 2.55 18.24 -6.63
N HIS A 191 3.14 17.29 -7.36
CA HIS A 191 2.38 16.30 -8.13
C HIS A 191 1.43 15.48 -7.24
N TYR A 192 1.83 15.14 -6.02
CA TYR A 192 0.98 14.47 -5.04
C TYR A 192 -0.01 15.40 -4.32
N GLY A 193 -0.13 16.66 -4.74
CA GLY A 193 -1.15 17.60 -4.29
C GLY A 193 -0.76 18.47 -3.09
N TRP A 194 0.50 18.45 -2.66
CA TRP A 194 0.96 19.35 -1.60
C TRP A 194 1.07 20.78 -2.10
N GLN A 195 0.43 21.71 -1.40
CA GLN A 195 0.46 23.13 -1.75
C GLN A 195 1.75 23.78 -1.25
N LYS A 196 2.50 24.39 -2.18
CA LYS A 196 3.73 25.17 -1.92
C LYS A 196 4.71 24.44 -0.97
N PRO A 197 5.07 23.16 -1.23
CA PRO A 197 6.10 22.48 -0.44
C PRO A 197 7.41 23.25 -0.57
N ARG A 198 8.17 23.33 0.52
CA ARG A 198 9.47 24.01 0.56
C ARG A 198 10.56 22.97 0.75
N PRO A 199 11.77 23.20 0.21
CA PRO A 199 12.93 22.41 0.57
C PRO A 199 13.07 22.36 2.09
N VAL A 200 13.39 21.16 2.59
CA VAL A 200 13.62 20.94 4.02
C VAL A 200 15.05 21.30 4.41
N THR A 201 15.26 21.57 5.69
CA THR A 201 16.59 21.79 6.25
C THR A 201 17.32 20.45 6.47
N ALA A 202 18.66 20.49 6.50
CA ALA A 202 19.48 19.30 6.64
C ALA A 202 19.24 18.51 7.94
N ASP A 203 18.80 19.18 9.02
CA ASP A 203 18.48 18.52 10.28
C ASP A 203 17.29 17.55 10.17
N LEU A 204 16.33 17.82 9.28
CA LEU A 204 15.18 16.95 9.06
C LEU A 204 15.55 15.65 8.33
N ILE A 205 16.65 15.63 7.57
CA ILE A 205 17.13 14.43 6.87
C ILE A 205 17.51 13.33 7.87
N SER A 206 18.18 13.69 8.97
CA SER A 206 18.53 12.73 10.03
C SER A 206 17.29 12.10 10.69
N ARG A 207 16.23 12.89 10.89
CA ARG A 207 14.96 12.42 11.43
C ARG A 207 14.24 11.50 10.45
N TRP A 208 14.36 11.77 9.15
CA TRP A 208 13.79 10.92 8.12
C TRP A 208 14.50 9.57 8.05
N HIS A 209 15.84 9.53 8.10
CA HIS A 209 16.57 8.26 8.22
C HIS A 209 16.18 7.47 9.48
N ARG A 210 15.95 8.15 10.61
CA ARG A 210 15.44 7.48 11.82
C ARG A 210 14.01 6.96 11.61
N ALA A 211 13.16 7.66 10.86
CA ALA A 211 11.82 7.20 10.52
C ALA A 211 11.85 5.96 9.62
N GLU A 212 12.78 5.86 8.65
CA GLU A 212 12.99 4.65 7.85
C GLU A 212 13.37 3.46 8.75
N GLN A 213 14.35 3.62 9.64
CA GLN A 213 14.75 2.57 10.58
C GLN A 213 13.60 2.14 11.50
N LEU A 214 12.85 3.11 12.05
CA LEU A 214 11.67 2.83 12.88
C LEU A 214 10.56 2.14 12.10
N THR A 215 10.42 2.42 10.81
CA THR A 215 9.47 1.72 9.94
C THR A 215 9.80 0.23 9.90
N ASP A 216 11.07 -0.11 9.71
CA ASP A 216 11.53 -1.51 9.69
C ASP A 216 11.41 -2.16 11.08
N GLU A 217 11.74 -1.43 12.15
CA GLU A 217 11.55 -1.90 13.54
C GLU A 217 10.08 -2.21 13.85
N LEU A 218 9.14 -1.36 13.39
CA LEU A 218 7.70 -1.57 13.55
C LEU A 218 7.18 -2.76 12.72
N GLN A 219 7.82 -3.08 11.61
CA GLN A 219 7.47 -4.25 10.81
C GLN A 219 8.14 -5.54 11.29
N ALA A 220 9.24 -5.47 12.01
CA ALA A 220 9.99 -6.66 12.45
C ALA A 220 9.15 -7.75 13.13
N PRO A 221 8.18 -7.42 14.02
CA PRO A 221 7.32 -8.44 14.63
C PRO A 221 6.52 -9.27 13.61
N LEU A 222 6.10 -8.66 12.49
CA LEU A 222 5.41 -9.35 11.39
C LEU A 222 6.25 -10.50 10.86
N TYR A 223 7.52 -10.22 10.53
CA TYR A 223 8.46 -11.16 9.90
C TYR A 223 9.11 -12.13 10.89
N ALA A 224 9.06 -11.85 12.20
CA ALA A 224 9.53 -12.76 13.24
C ALA A 224 8.70 -14.06 13.31
N THR A 225 7.48 -14.04 12.77
CA THR A 225 6.57 -15.19 12.73
C THR A 225 7.04 -16.28 11.75
N LEU A 226 7.82 -15.90 10.74
CA LEU A 226 8.42 -16.84 9.79
C LEU A 226 9.74 -17.41 10.36
N THR A 227 10.10 -18.62 9.96
CA THR A 227 11.45 -19.15 10.18
C THR A 227 12.47 -18.50 9.24
N ASP A 228 13.77 -18.68 9.49
CA ASP A 228 14.83 -18.20 8.60
C ASP A 228 14.68 -18.69 7.16
N ARG A 229 14.26 -19.95 6.99
CA ARG A 229 14.00 -20.57 5.69
C ARG A 229 12.78 -19.94 5.02
N GLN A 230 11.67 -19.80 5.76
CA GLN A 230 10.46 -19.18 5.23
C GLN A 230 10.67 -17.72 4.85
N ARG A 231 11.49 -16.96 5.60
CA ARG A 231 11.89 -15.61 5.18
C ARG A 231 12.62 -15.63 3.84
N THR A 232 13.61 -16.50 3.67
CA THR A 232 14.32 -16.67 2.39
C THR A 232 13.36 -17.01 1.25
N GLU A 233 12.44 -17.95 1.47
CA GLU A 233 11.41 -18.33 0.50
C GLU A 233 10.49 -17.15 0.18
N PHE A 234 9.99 -16.44 1.20
CA PHE A 234 9.10 -15.30 1.04
C PHE A 234 9.73 -14.19 0.18
N ALA A 235 10.98 -13.82 0.45
CA ALA A 235 11.66 -12.81 -0.36
C ALA A 235 11.87 -13.26 -1.82
N ARG A 236 12.20 -14.54 -2.03
CA ARG A 236 12.28 -15.11 -3.39
C ARG A 236 10.93 -15.04 -4.11
N HIS A 237 9.84 -15.37 -3.42
CA HIS A 237 8.49 -15.30 -3.99
C HIS A 237 8.07 -13.87 -4.32
N VAL A 238 8.30 -12.92 -3.41
CA VAL A 238 8.04 -11.50 -3.67
C VAL A 238 8.78 -11.06 -4.94
N ASN A 239 10.09 -11.30 -5.02
CA ASN A 239 10.88 -10.92 -6.19
C ASN A 239 10.41 -11.58 -7.48
N ALA A 240 9.94 -12.83 -7.42
CA ALA A 240 9.42 -13.52 -8.59
C ALA A 240 8.04 -13.01 -9.04
N LEU A 241 7.17 -12.65 -8.08
CA LEU A 241 5.83 -12.12 -8.33
C LEU A 241 5.84 -10.68 -8.84
N THR A 242 6.76 -9.86 -8.33
CA THR A 242 6.86 -8.43 -8.64
C THR A 242 7.99 -8.13 -9.62
N GLY A 243 8.72 -9.15 -10.07
CA GLY A 243 9.74 -9.00 -11.10
C GLY A 243 9.07 -8.64 -12.41
N SER A 244 9.49 -7.53 -13.02
CA SER A 244 8.87 -7.03 -14.25
C SER A 244 8.82 -8.13 -15.32
N VAL A 245 7.66 -8.29 -15.96
CA VAL A 245 7.59 -8.85 -17.30
C VAL A 245 8.19 -7.78 -18.23
N THR A 246 9.53 -7.66 -18.25
CA THR A 246 10.19 -6.88 -19.30
C THR A 246 9.88 -7.56 -20.63
N SER A 247 8.88 -7.04 -21.34
CA SER A 247 8.71 -7.22 -22.78
C SER A 247 9.23 -5.99 -23.50
#